data_AF-A0A226X1A8-F1
#
_entry.id   AF-A0A226X1A8-F1
#
_cell.length_a   1.000
_cell.length_b   1.000
_cell.length_c   1.000
_cell.angle_alpha   90.00
_cell.angle_beta   90.00
_cell.angle_gamma   90.00
#
_symmetry.space_group_name_H-M   'P 1'
#
loop_
_entity.id
_entity.type
_entity.pdbx_description
1 polymer ?
#
loop_
_entity_poly.entity_id
_entity_poly.type
_entity_poly.pdbx_seq_one_letter_code
_entity_poly.pdbx_strand_id
1 'polypeptide(L)'
;MSDGIFFFVVGPSGAGKDSLIDGAREVLSDFVFARRVVTRPHGSPGEDHEALNETEFARLDSQGEFLITWSAHGLRYGLRHDLLDALSRGHHVIANGSRAMIDVLSTRVPRLVVVDVNAPASVLAARILARGRETHDEVVKRVARQVEPTSADVEVLKVMNDTTLEQGIARFVAALRRATQPAPPSMRALKAKIAGEALNEAQYSGVFDDILALRYSDRDINAFLLHASQNLSDAEVLALAKVRCKLTPRIEWDEPILVDKHSMGGVPGSRITLIVVPVVAAFGLAMPKTSSRAITSAAGTADAMETVARVDLTSAEVRRCVSEARACIAWNGRLNHSLIDDRINAFTRPLGLDSNRWSVASILSKKWSAGSTHVIIDLPYGPHAKLKDELEARTLGNLFEYVAAGLGLHVKAMVTDGSSPIGRGIGPALEVRDVKQVLDNDPSAPADLREKALRFAAEILAWAPAVGTVSKGRQIAESLLSSGRARIAFESIVDSQGRRVPPVSVGNFVQTVVAQQGGIVSSIDGWAIAGIARKAGAPTDLGAGVDLLATVGQYVEPGDGLFHIYGADEGLVSAAALLARTTRTHEICVERMNSAPFPSA
;
A
#
# COMPACT_ATOMS: atom_id res chain seq x y z
N MET A 1 -19.07 12.85 37.56
CA MET A 1 -18.18 12.90 36.39
C MET A 1 -17.07 11.89 36.63
N SER A 2 -16.54 11.23 35.61
CA SER A 2 -15.35 10.38 35.79
C SER A 2 -14.14 11.25 36.12
N ASP A 3 -13.24 10.75 36.96
CA ASP A 3 -11.97 11.44 37.22
C ASP A 3 -11.18 11.67 35.93
N GLY A 4 -10.40 12.74 35.91
CA GLY A 4 -9.46 13.07 34.85
C GLY A 4 -8.34 12.05 34.74
N ILE A 5 -7.51 12.20 33.71
CA ILE A 5 -6.37 11.32 33.43
C ILE A 5 -5.10 12.09 33.75
N PHE A 6 -4.18 11.44 34.48
CA PHE A 6 -2.84 11.98 34.69
C PHE A 6 -1.91 11.45 33.59
N PHE A 7 -1.53 12.32 32.67
CA PHE A 7 -0.57 12.06 31.60
C PHE A 7 0.84 12.39 32.06
N PHE A 8 1.66 11.36 32.27
CA PHE A 8 3.03 11.52 32.75
C PHE A 8 4.03 11.37 31.61
N VAL A 9 4.61 12.49 31.18
CA VAL A 9 5.49 12.57 30.03
C VAL A 9 6.91 12.22 30.43
N VAL A 10 7.43 11.15 29.84
CA VAL A 10 8.77 10.62 30.10
C VAL A 10 9.53 10.44 28.78
N GLY A 11 10.84 10.22 28.87
CA GLY A 11 11.68 10.03 27.68
C GLY A 11 13.11 10.51 27.90
N PRO A 12 14.06 10.11 27.03
CA PRO A 12 15.46 10.50 27.16
C PRO A 12 15.67 12.02 27.04
N SER A 13 16.85 12.48 27.47
CA SER A 13 17.28 13.86 27.21
C SER A 13 17.38 14.08 25.70
N GLY A 14 16.96 15.24 25.20
CA GLY A 14 16.95 15.54 23.75
C GLY A 14 15.75 15.00 22.97
N ALA A 15 14.85 14.21 23.59
CA ALA A 15 13.63 13.73 22.94
C ALA A 15 12.62 14.85 22.61
N GLY A 16 12.81 16.05 23.17
CA GLY A 16 11.98 17.22 22.90
C GLY A 16 10.68 17.31 23.71
N LYS A 17 10.62 16.65 24.89
CA LYS A 17 9.44 16.63 25.78
C LYS A 17 8.87 18.02 26.05
N ASP A 18 9.70 18.96 26.51
CA ASP A 18 9.27 20.32 26.86
C ASP A 18 8.67 21.03 25.64
N SER A 19 9.34 20.96 24.49
CA SER A 19 8.85 21.55 23.24
C SER A 19 7.52 20.97 22.78
N LEU A 20 7.28 19.66 22.98
CA LEU A 20 5.99 19.04 22.65
C LEU A 20 4.89 19.48 23.63
N ILE A 21 5.21 19.59 24.92
CA ILE A 21 4.27 20.04 25.95
C ILE A 21 3.88 21.51 25.72
N ASP A 22 4.87 22.36 25.44
CA ASP A 22 4.64 23.78 25.16
C ASP A 22 3.78 23.97 23.89
N GLY A 23 4.10 23.26 22.81
CA GLY A 23 3.27 23.29 21.60
C GLY A 23 1.87 22.71 21.81
N ALA A 24 1.72 21.70 22.67
CA ALA A 24 0.40 21.16 23.03
C ALA A 24 -0.42 22.15 23.86
N ARG A 25 0.22 23.00 24.69
CA ARG A 25 -0.45 24.02 25.51
C ARG A 25 -1.20 25.04 24.66
N GLU A 26 -0.72 25.32 23.46
CA GLU A 26 -1.40 26.23 22.51
C GLU A 26 -2.68 25.61 21.91
N VAL A 27 -2.83 24.28 21.96
CA VAL A 27 -3.90 23.54 21.26
C VAL A 27 -4.89 22.86 22.22
N LEU A 28 -4.47 22.52 23.44
CA LEU A 28 -5.24 21.76 24.43
C LEU A 28 -5.69 22.65 25.60
N SER A 29 -6.69 23.51 25.36
CA SER A 29 -7.25 24.38 26.40
C SER A 29 -8.06 23.65 27.48
N ASP A 30 -8.44 22.40 27.23
CA ASP A 30 -9.19 21.51 28.11
C ASP A 30 -8.29 20.68 29.06
N PHE A 31 -6.96 20.80 28.94
CA PHE A 31 -5.98 20.11 29.78
C PHE A 31 -5.28 21.07 30.74
N VAL A 32 -4.95 20.57 31.93
CA VAL A 32 -4.13 21.27 32.93
C VAL A 32 -2.68 20.89 32.73
N PHE A 33 -1.83 21.88 32.46
CA PHE A 33 -0.39 21.69 32.32
C PHE A 33 0.28 21.89 33.68
N ALA A 34 0.76 20.81 34.29
CA ALA A 34 1.38 20.87 35.60
C ALA A 34 2.71 21.63 35.54
N ARG A 35 2.86 22.63 36.41
CA ARG A 35 4.14 23.31 36.63
C ARG A 35 4.94 22.51 37.65
N ARG A 36 6.19 22.20 37.31
CA ARG A 36 7.11 21.54 38.25
C ARG A 36 7.64 22.55 39.26
N VAL A 37 7.78 22.12 40.50
CA VAL A 37 8.55 22.84 41.50
C VAL A 37 9.99 22.32 41.46
N VAL A 38 10.97 23.20 41.27
CA VAL A 38 12.38 22.81 41.07
C VAL A 38 13.29 23.62 41.98
N THR A 39 14.31 22.99 42.55
CA THR A 39 15.33 23.68 43.37
C THR A 39 16.35 24.47 42.53
N ARG A 40 15.87 25.25 41.55
CA ARG A 40 16.67 26.04 40.61
C ARG A 40 16.28 27.51 40.69
N PRO A 41 17.22 28.46 40.50
CA PRO A 41 16.91 29.90 40.52
C PRO A 41 15.90 30.33 39.46
N HIS A 42 15.04 31.27 39.82
CA HIS A 42 14.05 31.88 38.95
C HIS A 42 14.69 32.49 37.69
N GLY A 43 14.09 32.28 36.52
CA GLY A 43 14.58 32.83 35.24
C GLY A 43 15.74 32.06 34.60
N SER A 44 16.12 30.88 35.12
CA SER A 44 17.09 30.00 34.46
C SER A 44 16.57 29.52 33.09
N PRO A 45 17.41 29.44 32.03
CA PRO A 45 16.98 28.96 30.71
C PRO A 45 16.41 27.54 30.78
N GLY A 46 15.19 27.32 30.30
CA GLY A 46 14.51 26.02 30.35
C GLY A 46 12.99 26.14 30.37
N GLU A 47 12.33 25.11 30.89
CA GLU A 47 10.87 25.04 31.03
C GLU A 47 10.29 26.07 32.01
N ASP A 48 8.98 26.29 31.91
CA ASP A 48 8.20 27.03 32.89
C ASP A 48 8.04 26.24 34.20
N HIS A 49 8.62 26.73 35.31
CA HIS A 49 8.67 26.05 36.60
C HIS A 49 8.52 27.02 37.78
N GLU A 50 8.11 26.49 38.93
CA GLU A 50 8.14 27.18 40.21
C GLU A 50 9.52 27.00 40.86
N ALA A 51 10.23 28.10 41.08
CA ALA A 51 11.58 28.11 41.64
C ALA A 51 11.55 28.20 43.17
N LEU A 52 12.16 27.23 43.86
CA LEU A 52 12.36 27.25 45.31
C LEU A 52 13.82 27.03 45.67
N ASN A 53 14.23 27.46 46.85
CA ASN A 53 15.51 27.00 47.41
C ASN A 53 15.35 25.63 48.11
N GLU A 54 16.48 24.99 48.43
CA GLU A 54 16.50 23.66 49.06
C GLU A 54 15.77 23.64 50.42
N THR A 55 15.88 24.70 51.21
CA THR A 55 15.23 24.79 52.53
C THR A 55 13.71 24.86 52.41
N GLU A 56 13.21 25.68 51.48
CA GLU A 56 11.78 25.83 51.20
C GLU A 56 11.18 24.55 50.62
N PHE A 57 11.90 23.91 49.69
CA PHE A 57 11.46 22.64 49.11
C PHE A 57 11.35 21.56 50.20
N ALA A 58 12.36 21.43 51.07
CA ALA A 58 12.34 20.45 52.16
C ALA A 58 11.20 20.71 53.16
N ARG A 59 10.89 21.98 53.42
CA ARG A 59 9.76 22.37 54.29
C ARG A 59 8.41 21.98 53.69
N LEU A 60 8.22 22.19 52.40
CA LEU A 60 6.95 21.83 51.72
C LEU A 60 6.81 20.30 51.59
N ASP A 61 7.91 19.60 51.32
CA ASP A 61 7.94 18.14 51.24
C ASP A 61 7.60 17.49 52.60
N SER A 62 8.13 18.00 53.70
CA SER A 62 7.80 17.51 55.05
C SER A 62 6.37 17.82 55.49
N GLN A 63 5.73 18.82 54.88
CA GLN A 63 4.33 19.18 55.09
C GLN A 63 3.36 18.36 54.21
N GLY A 64 3.87 17.53 53.30
CA GLY A 64 3.04 16.71 52.40
C GLY A 64 2.40 17.50 51.25
N GLU A 65 2.94 18.68 50.92
CA GLU A 65 2.40 19.59 49.89
C GLU A 65 2.62 19.08 48.45
N PHE A 66 3.44 18.04 48.28
CA PHE A 66 3.72 17.41 47.00
C PHE A 66 2.97 16.10 46.82
N LEU A 67 2.39 15.92 45.63
CA LEU A 67 1.91 14.63 45.13
C LEU A 67 3.06 13.64 44.97
N ILE A 68 4.19 14.11 44.42
CA ILE A 68 5.39 13.30 44.21
C ILE A 68 6.64 14.19 44.11
N THR A 69 7.76 13.70 44.62
CA THR A 69 9.07 14.36 44.56
C THR A 69 10.16 13.39 44.08
N TRP A 70 11.19 13.91 43.41
CA TRP A 70 12.36 13.13 43.00
C TRP A 70 13.60 14.01 42.84
N SER A 71 14.77 13.37 42.81
CA SER A 71 16.06 14.03 42.59
C SER A 71 16.65 13.64 41.25
N ALA A 72 17.14 14.62 40.48
CA ALA A 72 17.84 14.37 39.22
C ALA A 72 18.83 15.50 38.91
N HIS A 73 20.00 15.18 38.37
CA HIS A 73 21.01 16.18 37.96
C HIS A 73 21.37 17.21 39.06
N GLY A 74 21.42 16.78 40.32
CA GLY A 74 21.75 17.65 41.46
C GLY A 74 20.64 18.62 41.88
N LEU A 75 19.43 18.47 41.34
CA LEU A 75 18.26 19.27 41.69
C LEU A 75 17.13 18.38 42.21
N ARG A 76 16.25 18.94 43.04
CA ARG A 76 14.99 18.32 43.45
C ARG A 76 13.83 18.87 42.63
N TYR A 77 12.90 17.97 42.33
CA TYR A 77 11.71 18.23 41.53
C TYR A 77 10.49 17.75 42.31
N GLY A 78 9.40 18.50 42.22
CA GLY A 78 8.13 18.18 42.87
C GLY A 78 6.95 18.53 41.98
N LEU A 79 5.87 17.76 42.11
CA LEU A 79 4.54 18.09 41.59
C LEU A 79 3.61 18.28 42.77
N ARG A 80 2.85 19.38 42.80
CA ARG A 80 1.98 19.75 43.92
C ARG A 80 0.76 18.83 44.03
N HIS A 81 0.22 18.74 45.24
CA HIS A 81 -0.95 17.89 45.56
C HIS A 81 -2.25 18.39 44.92
N ASP A 82 -2.37 19.69 44.67
CA ASP A 82 -3.53 20.35 44.02
C ASP A 82 -3.89 19.79 42.63
N LEU A 83 -2.97 19.10 41.97
CA LEU A 83 -3.24 18.37 40.73
C LEU A 83 -4.30 17.27 40.91
N LEU A 84 -4.44 16.70 42.12
CA LEU A 84 -5.51 15.74 42.40
C LEU A 84 -6.90 16.41 42.39
N ASP A 85 -7.00 17.68 42.77
CA ASP A 85 -8.26 18.43 42.69
C ASP A 85 -8.66 18.73 41.25
N ALA A 86 -7.68 18.93 40.36
CA ALA A 86 -7.94 19.04 38.93
C ALA A 86 -8.51 17.73 38.37
N LEU A 87 -7.91 16.60 38.74
CA LEU A 87 -8.38 15.27 38.32
C LEU A 87 -9.78 14.95 38.85
N SER A 88 -10.08 15.23 40.12
CA SER A 88 -11.40 14.95 40.71
C SER A 88 -12.53 15.79 40.10
N ARG A 89 -12.19 16.97 39.54
CA ARG A 89 -13.09 17.79 38.72
C ARG A 89 -13.22 17.31 37.27
N GLY A 90 -12.55 16.23 36.90
CA GLY A 90 -12.57 15.64 35.56
C GLY A 90 -11.58 16.26 34.57
N HIS A 91 -10.70 17.17 35.00
CA HIS A 91 -9.68 17.74 34.12
C HIS A 91 -8.51 16.78 33.93
N HIS A 92 -8.03 16.66 32.70
CA HIS A 92 -6.81 15.89 32.40
C HIS A 92 -5.57 16.70 32.75
N VAL A 93 -4.59 16.09 33.41
CA VAL A 93 -3.34 16.74 33.82
C VAL A 93 -2.19 16.21 32.96
N ILE A 94 -1.34 17.09 32.42
CA ILE A 94 -0.11 16.73 31.72
C ILE A 94 1.06 17.19 32.57
N ALA A 95 1.93 16.25 32.96
CA ALA A 95 3.11 16.55 33.75
C ALA A 95 4.37 15.92 33.16
N ASN A 96 5.44 16.70 33.05
CA ASN A 96 6.75 16.19 32.69
C ASN A 96 7.43 15.57 33.92
N GLY A 97 7.98 14.37 33.82
CA GLY A 97 8.71 13.79 34.94
C GLY A 97 9.66 12.65 34.60
N SER A 98 10.05 11.93 35.66
CA SER A 98 11.06 10.87 35.60
C SER A 98 10.41 9.49 35.56
N ARG A 99 10.92 8.58 34.71
CA ARG A 99 10.45 7.19 34.63
C ARG A 99 10.51 6.46 35.98
N ALA A 100 11.49 6.79 36.82
CA ALA A 100 11.63 6.19 38.16
C ALA A 100 10.39 6.42 39.05
N MET A 101 9.59 7.45 38.74
CA MET A 101 8.41 7.82 39.52
C MET A 101 7.12 7.17 39.03
N ILE A 102 7.14 6.43 37.92
CA ILE A 102 5.93 5.81 37.34
C ILE A 102 5.25 4.88 38.35
N ASP A 103 6.02 3.95 38.95
CA ASP A 103 5.46 2.95 39.87
C ASP A 103 4.85 3.63 41.11
N VAL A 104 5.53 4.62 41.69
CA VAL A 104 5.00 5.38 42.84
C VAL A 104 3.74 6.17 42.44
N LEU A 105 3.79 6.89 41.32
CA LEU A 105 2.67 7.73 40.87
C LEU A 105 1.43 6.89 40.52
N SER A 106 1.61 5.69 39.99
CA SER A 106 0.51 4.77 39.64
C SER A 106 -0.38 4.42 40.83
N THR A 107 0.18 4.47 42.05
CA THR A 107 -0.56 4.21 43.31
C THR A 107 -1.22 5.45 43.89
N ARG A 108 -0.91 6.66 43.38
CA ARG A 108 -1.32 7.94 43.94
C ARG A 108 -2.34 8.71 43.10
N VAL A 109 -2.59 8.29 41.86
CA VAL A 109 -3.56 8.93 40.96
C VAL A 109 -4.60 7.92 40.48
N PRO A 110 -5.86 8.34 40.24
CA PRO A 110 -6.95 7.44 39.85
C PRO A 110 -6.71 6.74 38.50
N ARG A 111 -6.11 7.44 37.53
CA ARG A 111 -5.71 6.87 36.23
C ARG A 111 -4.42 7.52 35.74
N LEU A 112 -3.38 6.71 35.60
CA LEU A 112 -2.08 7.12 35.07
C LEU A 112 -1.91 6.61 33.63
N VAL A 113 -1.55 7.50 32.72
CA VAL A 113 -1.11 7.17 31.35
C VAL A 113 0.29 7.73 31.15
N VAL A 114 1.25 6.88 30.83
CA VAL A 114 2.64 7.29 30.57
C VAL A 114 2.78 7.67 29.10
N VAL A 115 3.27 8.88 28.82
CA VAL A 115 3.57 9.32 27.45
C VAL A 115 5.08 9.24 27.26
N ASP A 116 5.54 8.17 26.60
CA ASP A 116 6.95 7.94 26.33
C ASP A 116 7.38 8.60 25.01
N VAL A 117 8.04 9.74 25.12
CA VAL A 117 8.55 10.51 23.98
C VAL A 117 9.96 10.04 23.63
N ASN A 118 10.16 9.55 22.42
CA ASN A 118 11.44 9.05 21.92
C ASN A 118 11.82 9.65 20.56
N ALA A 119 13.10 9.54 20.22
CA ALA A 119 13.64 9.84 18.89
C ALA A 119 14.83 8.90 18.62
N PRO A 120 15.22 8.67 17.35
CA PRO A 120 16.40 7.87 17.01
C PRO A 120 17.67 8.40 17.71
N ALA A 121 18.58 7.48 18.07
CA ALA A 121 19.82 7.80 18.77
C ALA A 121 20.64 8.91 18.09
N SER A 122 20.67 8.92 16.75
CA SER A 122 21.31 9.98 15.95
C SER A 122 20.68 11.35 16.13
N VAL A 123 19.34 11.42 16.19
CA VAL A 123 18.58 12.66 16.41
C VAL A 123 18.76 13.17 17.85
N LEU A 124 18.72 12.26 18.82
CA LEU A 124 18.99 12.61 20.23
C LEU A 124 20.40 13.16 20.39
N ALA A 125 21.40 12.50 19.82
CA ALA A 125 22.79 12.93 19.88
C ALA A 125 22.99 14.31 19.24
N ALA A 126 22.45 14.53 18.04
CA ALA A 126 22.51 15.83 17.36
C ALA A 126 21.87 16.95 18.20
N ARG A 127 20.69 16.71 18.79
CA ARG A 127 19.97 17.68 19.64
C ARG A 127 20.69 17.96 20.96
N ILE A 128 21.37 16.98 21.54
CA ILE A 128 22.16 17.16 22.76
C ILE A 128 23.44 17.95 22.45
N LEU A 129 24.16 17.60 21.37
CA LEU A 129 25.37 18.31 20.92
C LEU A 129 25.09 19.78 20.57
N ALA A 130 23.96 20.07 19.92
CA ALA A 130 23.55 21.44 19.59
C ALA A 130 23.36 22.36 20.82
N ARG A 131 23.22 21.81 22.03
CA ARG A 131 23.11 22.60 23.28
C ARG A 131 24.47 23.10 23.79
N GLY A 132 25.58 22.58 23.27
CA GLY A 132 26.94 23.07 23.54
C GLY A 132 27.46 22.81 24.96
N ARG A 133 26.88 21.86 25.71
CA ARG A 133 27.18 21.62 27.13
C ARG A 133 27.93 20.31 27.43
N GLU A 134 28.14 19.45 26.43
CA GLU A 134 28.64 18.07 26.62
C GLU A 134 29.55 17.66 25.44
N THR A 135 30.55 16.81 25.70
CA THR A 135 31.45 16.22 24.70
C THR A 135 30.81 15.04 23.97
N HIS A 136 31.33 14.67 22.78
CA HIS A 136 30.76 13.60 21.95
C HIS A 136 30.67 12.24 22.69
N ASP A 137 31.68 11.91 23.48
CA ASP A 137 31.73 10.66 24.28
C ASP A 137 30.71 10.63 25.42
N GLU A 138 30.42 11.78 26.04
CA GLU A 138 29.40 11.91 27.08
C GLU A 138 27.99 11.74 26.49
N VAL A 139 27.76 12.26 25.29
CA VAL A 139 26.49 12.11 24.55
C VAL A 139 26.25 10.66 24.15
N VAL A 140 27.27 9.95 23.63
CA VAL A 140 27.15 8.54 23.26
C VAL A 140 26.82 7.66 24.47
N LYS A 141 27.52 7.85 25.60
CA LYS A 141 27.22 7.12 26.85
C LYS A 141 25.82 7.40 27.38
N ARG A 142 25.32 8.64 27.23
CA ARG A 142 24.00 9.06 27.69
C ARG A 142 22.86 8.51 26.81
N VAL A 143 23.08 8.41 25.50
CA VAL A 143 22.13 7.82 24.55
C VAL A 143 22.11 6.29 24.63
N ALA A 144 23.25 5.66 24.95
CA ALA A 144 23.37 4.21 25.10
C ALA A 144 22.86 3.66 26.45
N ARG A 145 22.48 4.53 27.39
CA ARG A 145 22.02 4.12 28.72
C ARG A 145 20.71 3.35 28.61
N GLN A 146 20.78 2.04 28.86
CA GLN A 146 19.58 1.21 29.04
C GLN A 146 18.84 1.64 30.31
N VAL A 147 17.53 1.75 30.20
CA VAL A 147 16.65 2.10 31.31
C VAL A 147 15.85 0.87 31.69
N GLU A 148 15.78 0.58 32.99
CA GLU A 148 14.98 -0.52 33.50
C GLU A 148 13.50 -0.34 33.14
N PRO A 149 12.81 -1.40 32.68
CA PRO A 149 11.38 -1.35 32.41
C PRO A 149 10.59 -1.17 33.72
N THR A 150 9.49 -0.40 33.64
CA THR A 150 8.59 -0.19 34.78
C THR A 150 7.88 -1.49 35.15
N SER A 151 7.60 -1.69 36.44
CA SER A 151 6.88 -2.87 36.92
C SER A 151 5.37 -2.68 37.01
N ALA A 152 4.89 -1.43 36.99
CA ALA A 152 3.47 -1.10 37.03
C ALA A 152 2.72 -1.46 35.73
N ASP A 153 1.50 -2.00 35.87
CA ASP A 153 0.55 -2.20 34.78
C ASP A 153 -0.13 -0.88 34.40
N VAL A 154 0.59 -0.04 33.66
CA VAL A 154 0.13 1.28 33.22
C VAL A 154 0.09 1.40 31.70
N GLU A 155 -0.92 2.11 31.19
CA GLU A 155 -1.02 2.40 29.76
C GLU A 155 0.15 3.29 29.33
N VAL A 156 0.92 2.85 28.31
CA VAL A 156 2.05 3.62 27.77
C VAL A 156 1.76 4.03 26.32
N LEU A 157 1.66 5.34 26.09
CA LEU A 157 1.56 5.95 24.76
C LEU A 157 2.96 6.30 24.25
N LYS A 158 3.41 5.69 23.16
CA LYS A 158 4.69 6.02 22.53
C LYS A 158 4.52 7.16 21.53
N VAL A 159 5.31 8.21 21.67
CA VAL A 159 5.33 9.36 20.75
C VAL A 159 6.73 9.50 20.16
N MET A 160 6.83 9.37 18.84
CA MET A 160 8.09 9.54 18.11
C MET A 160 8.24 10.98 17.64
N ASN A 161 9.25 11.67 18.17
CA ASN A 161 9.64 13.03 17.80
C ASN A 161 10.88 13.03 16.90
N ASP A 162 10.75 12.36 15.76
CA ASP A 162 11.79 12.04 14.78
C ASP A 162 11.71 12.87 13.48
N THR A 163 10.74 13.78 13.42
CA THR A 163 10.42 14.62 12.25
C THR A 163 10.44 16.11 12.64
N THR A 164 9.60 16.94 12.03
CA THR A 164 9.48 18.37 12.41
C THR A 164 8.79 18.52 13.77
N LEU A 165 9.04 19.64 14.45
CA LEU A 165 8.42 19.93 15.74
C LEU A 165 6.88 19.96 15.63
N GLU A 166 6.35 20.57 14.58
CA GLU A 166 4.90 20.62 14.29
C GLU A 166 4.28 19.22 14.17
N GLN A 167 4.92 18.32 13.43
CA GLN A 167 4.45 16.93 13.31
C GLN A 167 4.58 16.18 14.64
N GLY A 168 5.64 16.43 15.41
CA GLY A 168 5.80 15.93 16.76
C GLY A 168 4.66 16.37 17.69
N ILE A 169 4.30 17.66 17.67
CA ILE A 169 3.20 18.22 18.45
C ILE A 169 1.88 17.59 18.04
N ALA A 170 1.61 17.48 16.73
CA ALA A 170 0.39 16.87 16.22
C ALA A 170 0.23 15.41 16.69
N ARG A 171 1.31 14.61 16.65
CA ARG A 171 1.32 13.23 17.16
C ARG A 171 1.10 13.17 18.68
N PHE A 172 1.75 14.06 19.42
CA PHE A 172 1.61 14.14 20.88
C PHE A 172 0.18 14.49 21.29
N VAL A 173 -0.41 15.54 20.69
CA VAL A 173 -1.80 15.96 20.91
C VAL A 173 -2.79 14.86 20.53
N ALA A 174 -2.58 14.20 19.38
CA ALA A 174 -3.42 13.08 18.95
C ALA A 174 -3.38 11.91 19.94
N ALA A 175 -2.20 11.57 20.47
CA ALA A 175 -2.05 10.51 21.47
C ALA A 175 -2.82 10.83 22.75
N LEU A 176 -2.70 12.05 23.28
CA LEU A 176 -3.42 12.50 24.47
C LEU A 176 -4.94 12.45 24.28
N ARG A 177 -5.44 13.05 23.19
CA ARG A 177 -6.88 13.06 22.87
C ARG A 177 -7.44 11.66 22.63
N ARG A 178 -6.63 10.70 22.14
CA ARG A 178 -7.08 9.31 21.99
C ARG A 178 -7.31 8.64 23.34
N ALA A 179 -6.42 8.86 24.30
CA ALA A 179 -6.52 8.23 25.62
C ALA A 179 -7.64 8.78 26.50
N THR A 180 -8.11 10.01 26.22
CA THR A 180 -9.29 10.59 26.87
C THR A 180 -10.61 10.05 26.32
N GLN A 181 -10.60 9.44 25.13
CA GLN A 181 -11.80 8.83 24.57
C GLN A 181 -12.12 7.50 25.28
N PRO A 182 -13.41 7.16 25.46
CA PRO A 182 -13.80 5.84 25.90
C PRO A 182 -13.31 4.79 24.91
N ALA A 183 -13.15 3.55 25.38
CA ALA A 183 -12.76 2.44 24.52
C ALA A 183 -13.66 2.40 23.27
N PRO A 184 -13.09 2.17 22.07
CA PRO A 184 -13.87 2.15 20.84
C PRO A 184 -15.05 1.17 20.95
N PRO A 185 -16.26 1.51 20.48
CA PRO A 185 -17.40 0.59 20.53
C PRO A 185 -17.11 -0.79 19.94
N SER A 186 -16.26 -0.85 18.91
CA SER A 186 -15.86 -2.12 18.26
C SER A 186 -14.63 -2.78 18.89
N MET A 187 -14.11 -2.29 20.02
CA MET A 187 -12.91 -2.83 20.68
C MET A 187 -13.05 -4.32 21.01
N ARG A 188 -14.24 -4.77 21.40
CA ARG A 188 -14.51 -6.19 21.63
C ARG A 188 -14.31 -7.02 20.35
N ALA A 189 -14.79 -6.53 19.21
CA ALA A 189 -14.63 -7.21 17.92
C ALA A 189 -13.16 -7.21 17.47
N LEU A 190 -12.45 -6.11 17.65
CA LEU A 190 -11.02 -6.05 17.34
C LEU A 190 -10.22 -7.05 18.19
N LYS A 191 -10.47 -7.12 19.50
CA LYS A 191 -9.84 -8.12 20.39
C LYS A 191 -10.20 -9.56 20.01
N ALA A 192 -11.46 -9.82 19.67
CA ALA A 192 -11.89 -11.14 19.21
C ALA A 192 -11.11 -11.57 17.95
N LYS A 193 -10.93 -10.65 16.98
CA LYS A 193 -10.14 -10.98 15.78
C LYS A 193 -8.67 -11.22 16.08
N ILE A 194 -8.07 -10.45 16.99
CA ILE A 194 -6.70 -10.67 17.46
C ILE A 194 -6.57 -12.02 18.18
N ALA A 195 -7.62 -12.47 18.87
CA ALA A 195 -7.68 -13.80 19.47
C ALA A 195 -7.90 -14.94 18.44
N GLY A 196 -8.05 -14.61 17.16
CA GLY A 196 -8.26 -15.58 16.07
C GLY A 196 -9.72 -15.92 15.80
N GLU A 197 -10.67 -15.25 16.45
CA GLU A 197 -12.11 -15.47 16.20
C GLU A 197 -12.55 -14.87 14.86
N ALA A 198 -13.56 -15.48 14.25
CA ALA A 198 -14.17 -14.98 13.03
C ALA A 198 -15.10 -13.79 13.31
N LEU A 199 -15.04 -12.74 12.50
CA LEU A 199 -15.94 -11.60 12.61
C LEU A 199 -17.07 -11.62 11.57
N ASN A 200 -18.25 -11.17 11.97
CA ASN A 200 -19.36 -10.94 11.04
C ASN A 200 -19.31 -9.53 10.41
N GLU A 201 -20.22 -9.25 9.48
CA GLU A 201 -20.31 -7.98 8.75
C GLU A 201 -20.45 -6.76 9.68
N ALA A 202 -21.32 -6.84 10.70
CA ALA A 202 -21.55 -5.72 11.62
C ALA A 202 -20.30 -5.43 12.47
N GLN A 203 -19.60 -6.48 12.90
CA GLN A 203 -18.33 -6.36 13.64
C GLN A 203 -17.24 -5.74 12.78
N TYR A 204 -17.06 -6.18 11.53
CA TYR A 204 -16.10 -5.57 10.61
C TYR A 204 -16.45 -4.11 10.30
N SER A 205 -17.74 -3.79 10.12
CA SER A 205 -18.20 -2.41 9.92
C SER A 205 -17.77 -1.53 11.09
N GLY A 206 -18.09 -1.91 12.32
CA GLY A 206 -17.70 -1.14 13.50
C GLY A 206 -16.19 -0.99 13.64
N VAL A 207 -15.41 -2.05 13.37
CA VAL A 207 -13.94 -1.97 13.39
C VAL A 207 -13.43 -0.98 12.35
N PHE A 208 -13.96 -0.98 11.13
CA PHE A 208 -13.53 -0.06 10.09
C PHE A 208 -13.94 1.37 10.39
N ASP A 209 -15.14 1.59 10.94
CA ASP A 209 -15.60 2.92 11.37
C ASP A 209 -14.68 3.49 12.45
N ASP A 210 -14.29 2.68 13.44
CA ASP A 210 -13.37 3.10 14.50
C ASP A 210 -11.91 3.26 14.01
N ILE A 211 -11.47 2.50 13.00
CA ILE A 211 -10.18 2.73 12.32
C ILE A 211 -10.20 4.08 11.59
N LEU A 212 -11.24 4.35 10.81
CA LEU A 212 -11.38 5.60 10.05
C LEU A 212 -11.55 6.82 10.97
N ALA A 213 -12.17 6.64 12.13
CA ALA A 213 -12.29 7.65 13.17
C ALA A 213 -11.00 7.80 14.03
N LEU A 214 -9.91 7.10 13.70
CA LEU A 214 -8.62 7.14 14.40
C LEU A 214 -8.71 6.81 15.90
N ARG A 215 -9.65 5.95 16.30
CA ARG A 215 -9.89 5.58 17.70
C ARG A 215 -8.98 4.45 18.19
N TYR A 216 -8.33 3.73 17.28
CA TYR A 216 -7.39 2.65 17.61
C TYR A 216 -5.94 3.12 17.66
N SER A 217 -5.12 2.39 18.42
CA SER A 217 -3.66 2.54 18.35
C SER A 217 -3.07 1.87 17.11
N ASP A 218 -1.90 2.34 16.67
CA ASP A 218 -1.14 1.67 15.61
C ASP A 218 -0.83 0.20 15.97
N ARG A 219 -0.58 -0.07 17.24
CA ARG A 219 -0.37 -1.44 17.76
C ARG A 219 -1.61 -2.30 17.55
N ASP A 220 -2.78 -1.79 17.90
CA ASP A 220 -4.05 -2.51 17.79
C ASP A 220 -4.41 -2.78 16.33
N ILE A 221 -4.23 -1.76 15.46
CA ILE A 221 -4.45 -1.90 14.02
C ILE A 221 -3.49 -2.95 13.44
N ASN A 222 -2.21 -2.87 13.75
CA ASN A 222 -1.22 -3.82 13.23
C ASN A 222 -1.47 -5.26 13.72
N ALA A 223 -1.86 -5.43 14.99
CA ALA A 223 -2.25 -6.73 15.52
C ALA A 223 -3.50 -7.27 14.79
N PHE A 224 -4.53 -6.45 14.63
CA PHE A 224 -5.71 -6.81 13.87
C PHE A 224 -5.38 -7.21 12.43
N LEU A 225 -4.57 -6.41 11.72
CA LEU A 225 -4.19 -6.67 10.33
C LEU A 225 -3.35 -7.92 10.16
N LEU A 226 -2.47 -8.24 11.12
CA LEU A 226 -1.70 -9.49 11.11
C LEU A 226 -2.63 -10.72 11.13
N HIS A 227 -3.53 -10.76 12.12
CA HIS A 227 -4.47 -11.87 12.28
C HIS A 227 -5.48 -11.93 11.12
N ALA A 228 -5.94 -10.77 10.65
CA ALA A 228 -6.82 -10.69 9.48
C ALA A 228 -6.12 -10.96 8.14
N SER A 229 -4.78 -11.01 8.08
CA SER A 229 -4.07 -11.43 6.87
C SER A 229 -3.81 -12.94 6.85
N GLN A 230 -3.60 -13.55 8.03
CA GLN A 230 -3.27 -14.98 8.14
C GLN A 230 -4.51 -15.90 8.12
N ASN A 231 -5.61 -15.49 8.75
CA ASN A 231 -6.77 -16.35 9.00
C ASN A 231 -8.07 -15.62 8.64
N LEU A 232 -8.50 -15.71 7.38
CA LEU A 232 -9.84 -15.27 6.97
C LEU A 232 -10.61 -16.47 6.43
N SER A 233 -11.75 -16.78 7.04
CA SER A 233 -12.73 -17.69 6.46
C SER A 233 -13.42 -17.07 5.23
N ASP A 234 -14.03 -17.88 4.38
CA ASP A 234 -14.74 -17.40 3.18
C ASP A 234 -15.88 -16.43 3.55
N ALA A 235 -16.59 -16.73 4.64
CA ALA A 235 -17.65 -15.87 5.18
C ALA A 235 -17.12 -14.50 5.65
N GLU A 236 -15.93 -14.46 6.25
CA GLU A 236 -15.27 -13.21 6.62
C GLU A 236 -14.83 -12.40 5.41
N VAL A 237 -14.31 -13.04 4.36
CA VAL A 237 -13.95 -12.35 3.11
C VAL A 237 -15.20 -11.71 2.49
N LEU A 238 -16.34 -12.41 2.49
CA LEU A 238 -17.61 -11.84 2.06
C LEU A 238 -18.05 -10.66 2.93
N ALA A 239 -17.99 -10.81 4.26
CA ALA A 239 -18.31 -9.74 5.19
C ALA A 239 -17.44 -8.49 4.97
N LEU A 240 -16.13 -8.68 4.81
CA LEU A 240 -15.17 -7.62 4.48
C LEU A 240 -15.52 -6.96 3.14
N ALA A 241 -15.84 -7.74 2.11
CA ALA A 241 -16.19 -7.20 0.80
C ALA A 241 -17.46 -6.33 0.88
N LYS A 242 -18.49 -6.77 1.60
CA LYS A 242 -19.73 -6.00 1.84
C LYS A 242 -19.48 -4.70 2.59
N VAL A 243 -18.69 -4.73 3.67
CA VAL A 243 -18.32 -3.53 4.42
C VAL A 243 -17.57 -2.55 3.52
N ARG A 244 -16.64 -3.05 2.71
CA ARG A 244 -15.86 -2.21 1.78
C ARG A 244 -16.72 -1.57 0.69
N CYS A 245 -17.76 -2.25 0.21
CA CYS A 245 -18.71 -1.65 -0.74
C CYS A 245 -19.42 -0.41 -0.15
N LYS A 246 -19.57 -0.30 1.18
CA LYS A 246 -20.18 0.86 1.85
C LYS A 246 -19.22 2.05 1.98
N LEU A 247 -17.92 1.85 1.81
CA LEU A 247 -16.90 2.90 1.96
C LEU A 247 -16.79 3.83 0.74
N THR A 248 -17.34 3.42 -0.40
CA THR A 248 -17.23 4.19 -1.65
C THR A 248 -18.59 4.21 -2.34
N PRO A 249 -19.09 5.39 -2.75
CA PRO A 249 -20.32 5.47 -3.53
C PRO A 249 -20.24 4.63 -4.81
N ARG A 250 -21.33 3.94 -5.12
CA ARG A 250 -21.47 3.20 -6.38
C ARG A 250 -21.78 4.15 -7.53
N ILE A 251 -21.15 3.94 -8.67
CA ILE A 251 -21.56 4.60 -9.92
C ILE A 251 -22.78 3.85 -10.46
N GLU A 252 -23.92 4.54 -10.48
CA GLU A 252 -25.14 4.04 -11.10
C GLU A 252 -25.14 4.23 -12.62
N TRP A 253 -25.72 3.25 -13.32
CA TRP A 253 -25.75 3.14 -14.78
C TRP A 253 -27.12 2.68 -15.26
N ASP A 254 -27.56 3.20 -16.41
CA ASP A 254 -28.79 2.77 -17.09
C ASP A 254 -28.49 1.66 -18.11
N GLU A 255 -27.82 0.61 -17.65
CA GLU A 255 -27.38 -0.53 -18.46
C GLU A 255 -27.57 -1.82 -17.65
N PRO A 256 -28.22 -2.85 -18.20
CA PRO A 256 -28.45 -4.09 -17.46
C PRO A 256 -27.18 -4.95 -17.34
N ILE A 257 -26.25 -4.82 -18.29
CA ILE A 257 -25.01 -5.59 -18.34
C ILE A 257 -23.83 -4.63 -18.47
N LEU A 258 -23.19 -4.37 -17.33
CA LEU A 258 -21.88 -3.73 -17.26
C LEU A 258 -20.81 -4.77 -17.00
N VAL A 259 -19.86 -4.86 -17.93
CA VAL A 259 -18.78 -5.84 -17.87
C VAL A 259 -17.50 -5.21 -17.34
N ASP A 260 -16.65 -5.98 -16.68
CA ASP A 260 -15.30 -5.57 -16.27
C ASP A 260 -14.35 -6.79 -16.33
N LYS A 261 -13.05 -6.52 -16.37
CA LYS A 261 -11.99 -7.50 -16.31
C LYS A 261 -10.98 -7.10 -15.25
N HIS A 262 -10.62 -8.04 -14.39
CA HIS A 262 -9.49 -7.89 -13.48
C HIS A 262 -8.44 -8.97 -13.71
N SER A 263 -7.21 -8.73 -13.28
CA SER A 263 -6.17 -9.74 -13.20
C SER A 263 -5.50 -9.63 -11.85
N MET A 264 -5.23 -10.76 -11.19
CA MET A 264 -4.40 -10.77 -10.00
C MET A 264 -2.98 -10.23 -10.29
N GLY A 265 -2.55 -10.28 -11.55
CA GLY A 265 -1.25 -9.82 -12.01
C GLY A 265 -0.15 -10.82 -11.65
N GLY A 266 1.10 -10.34 -11.60
CA GLY A 266 2.28 -11.19 -11.38
C GLY A 266 2.96 -11.64 -12.67
N VAL A 267 2.29 -11.51 -13.83
CA VAL A 267 2.90 -11.79 -15.14
C VAL A 267 3.24 -10.48 -15.86
N PRO A 268 4.51 -10.22 -16.21
CA PRO A 268 4.92 -9.02 -16.94
C PRO A 268 4.40 -9.05 -18.39
N GLY A 269 4.26 -7.86 -18.99
CA GLY A 269 3.84 -7.71 -20.40
C GLY A 269 2.34 -7.99 -20.68
N SER A 270 1.61 -8.59 -19.72
CA SER A 270 0.20 -8.96 -19.88
C SER A 270 -0.77 -7.75 -19.86
N ARG A 271 -0.75 -6.94 -20.92
CA ARG A 271 -1.66 -5.80 -21.16
C ARG A 271 -2.87 -6.12 -22.01
N ILE A 272 -3.35 -7.36 -21.92
CA ILE A 272 -4.59 -7.80 -22.58
C ILE A 272 -5.78 -6.89 -22.28
N THR A 273 -5.81 -6.20 -21.13
CA THR A 273 -6.90 -5.27 -20.79
C THR A 273 -7.06 -4.17 -21.84
N LEU A 274 -5.96 -3.63 -22.40
CA LEU A 274 -6.02 -2.58 -23.40
C LEU A 274 -6.46 -3.09 -24.78
N ILE A 275 -6.63 -4.42 -24.96
CA ILE A 275 -7.18 -5.05 -26.17
C ILE A 275 -8.61 -5.52 -25.90
N VAL A 276 -8.86 -6.15 -24.75
CA VAL A 276 -10.18 -6.65 -24.34
C VAL A 276 -11.19 -5.50 -24.25
N VAL A 277 -10.82 -4.39 -23.60
CA VAL A 277 -11.72 -3.23 -23.44
C VAL A 277 -12.20 -2.68 -24.79
N PRO A 278 -11.33 -2.36 -25.78
CA PRO A 278 -11.80 -1.89 -27.07
C PRO A 278 -12.55 -2.95 -27.89
N VAL A 279 -12.24 -4.25 -27.78
CA VAL A 279 -13.04 -5.30 -28.44
C VAL A 279 -14.47 -5.32 -27.89
N VAL A 280 -14.61 -5.24 -26.56
CA VAL A 280 -15.91 -5.20 -25.86
C VAL A 280 -16.68 -3.92 -26.21
N ALA A 281 -16.01 -2.77 -26.22
CA ALA A 281 -16.59 -1.50 -26.60
C ALA A 281 -17.05 -1.49 -28.08
N ALA A 282 -16.24 -2.05 -28.99
CA ALA A 282 -16.58 -2.16 -30.41
C ALA A 282 -17.78 -3.08 -30.68
N PHE A 283 -18.01 -4.07 -29.81
CA PHE A 283 -19.22 -4.88 -29.82
C PHE A 283 -20.45 -4.10 -29.32
N GLY A 284 -20.26 -3.22 -28.32
CA GLY A 284 -21.30 -2.32 -27.79
C GLY A 284 -21.62 -2.50 -26.30
N LEU A 285 -20.93 -3.38 -25.57
CA LEU A 285 -21.10 -3.51 -24.12
C LEU A 285 -20.39 -2.37 -23.38
N ALA A 286 -20.99 -1.93 -22.27
CA ALA A 286 -20.42 -0.90 -21.41
C ALA A 286 -19.33 -1.49 -20.50
N MET A 287 -18.14 -0.86 -20.46
CA MET A 287 -17.02 -1.31 -19.63
C MET A 287 -16.31 -0.13 -18.92
N PRO A 288 -16.79 0.27 -17.72
CA PRO A 288 -16.16 1.31 -16.90
C PRO A 288 -14.91 0.77 -16.17
N LYS A 289 -13.90 0.37 -16.95
CA LYS A 289 -12.74 -0.36 -16.44
C LYS A 289 -11.90 0.51 -15.50
N THR A 290 -11.87 0.12 -14.23
CA THR A 290 -11.02 0.75 -13.20
C THR A 290 -9.82 -0.17 -12.89
N SER A 291 -8.60 0.40 -12.92
CA SER A 291 -7.34 -0.31 -12.69
C SER A 291 -6.41 0.41 -11.71
N SER A 292 -5.59 -0.35 -10.98
CA SER A 292 -4.48 0.23 -10.21
C SER A 292 -3.27 0.48 -11.10
N ARG A 293 -2.35 1.31 -10.60
CA ARG A 293 -0.98 1.38 -11.08
C ARG A 293 -0.17 0.16 -10.64
N ALA A 294 1.00 0.00 -11.24
CA ALA A 294 2.01 -0.95 -10.80
C ALA A 294 2.33 -0.71 -9.32
N ILE A 295 2.52 -1.81 -8.58
CA ILE A 295 3.02 -1.78 -7.21
C ILE A 295 4.39 -2.45 -7.17
N THR A 296 4.46 -3.70 -7.64
CA THR A 296 5.71 -4.47 -7.75
C THR A 296 6.09 -4.80 -9.20
N SER A 297 5.18 -4.62 -10.16
CA SER A 297 5.42 -4.88 -11.59
C SER A 297 6.13 -3.71 -12.27
N ALA A 298 6.73 -3.97 -13.44
CA ALA A 298 7.37 -2.94 -14.26
C ALA A 298 6.36 -1.94 -14.86
N ALA A 299 5.10 -2.35 -15.00
CA ALA A 299 3.99 -1.50 -15.38
C ALA A 299 2.68 -2.04 -14.78
N GLY A 300 1.69 -1.17 -14.62
CA GLY A 300 0.29 -1.50 -14.38
C GLY A 300 -0.57 -1.11 -15.58
N THR A 301 -1.83 -1.54 -15.59
CA THR A 301 -2.77 -1.18 -16.68
C THR A 301 -2.99 0.33 -16.76
N ALA A 302 -3.07 1.02 -15.61
CA ALA A 302 -3.18 2.47 -15.58
C ALA A 302 -1.92 3.16 -16.10
N ASP A 303 -0.72 2.65 -15.78
CA ASP A 303 0.54 3.23 -16.27
C ASP A 303 0.66 3.07 -17.79
N ALA A 304 0.26 1.91 -18.33
CA ALA A 304 0.20 1.68 -19.77
C ALA A 304 -0.80 2.65 -20.45
N MET A 305 -2.03 2.77 -19.94
CA MET A 305 -3.02 3.70 -20.52
C MET A 305 -2.56 5.16 -20.44
N GLU A 306 -1.81 5.55 -19.39
CA GLU A 306 -1.28 6.89 -19.21
C GLU A 306 -0.30 7.33 -20.31
N THR A 307 0.28 6.37 -21.03
CA THR A 307 1.15 6.66 -22.18
C THR A 307 0.40 7.29 -23.36
N VAL A 308 -0.93 7.08 -23.43
CA VAL A 308 -1.78 7.52 -24.55
C VAL A 308 -2.94 8.42 -24.14
N ALA A 309 -3.42 8.36 -22.90
CA ALA A 309 -4.53 9.17 -22.42
C ALA A 309 -4.45 9.48 -20.92
N ARG A 310 -5.24 10.45 -20.46
CA ARG A 310 -5.44 10.66 -19.02
C ARG A 310 -6.08 9.44 -18.36
N VAL A 311 -5.61 9.10 -17.16
CA VAL A 311 -6.16 8.01 -16.33
C VAL A 311 -6.76 8.49 -15.01
N ASP A 312 -6.40 9.69 -14.56
CA ASP A 312 -6.96 10.31 -13.36
C ASP A 312 -8.29 10.98 -13.71
N LEU A 313 -9.37 10.20 -13.61
CA LEU A 313 -10.74 10.60 -13.98
C LEU A 313 -11.64 10.69 -12.74
N THR A 314 -12.57 11.62 -12.77
CA THR A 314 -13.70 11.69 -11.83
C THR A 314 -14.83 10.74 -12.23
N SER A 315 -15.77 10.44 -11.32
CA SER A 315 -16.94 9.61 -11.65
C SER A 315 -17.81 10.22 -12.77
N ALA A 316 -17.87 11.55 -12.87
CA ALA A 316 -18.58 12.22 -13.96
C ALA A 316 -17.87 12.01 -15.32
N GLU A 317 -16.55 12.10 -15.35
CA GLU A 317 -15.76 11.83 -16.55
C GLU A 317 -15.81 10.36 -16.97
N VAL A 318 -15.82 9.43 -16.02
CA VAL A 318 -16.04 8.00 -16.29
C VAL A 318 -17.39 7.78 -16.98
N ARG A 319 -18.47 8.37 -16.46
CA ARG A 319 -19.80 8.28 -17.10
C ARG A 319 -19.78 8.84 -18.51
N ARG A 320 -19.14 10.01 -18.72
CA ARG A 320 -19.01 10.61 -20.06
C ARG A 320 -18.27 9.68 -21.02
N CYS A 321 -17.10 9.17 -20.64
CA CYS A 321 -16.30 8.29 -21.49
C CYS A 321 -17.07 7.02 -21.88
N VAL A 322 -17.78 6.40 -20.93
CA VAL A 322 -18.60 5.21 -21.23
C VAL A 322 -19.81 5.55 -22.09
N SER A 323 -20.43 6.73 -21.92
CA SER A 323 -21.52 7.18 -22.80
C SER A 323 -21.05 7.42 -24.24
N GLU A 324 -19.85 7.97 -24.42
CA GLU A 324 -19.33 8.34 -25.75
C GLU A 324 -18.62 7.18 -26.46
N ALA A 325 -17.83 6.41 -25.74
CA ALA A 325 -16.93 5.39 -26.28
C ALA A 325 -17.24 3.97 -25.80
N ARG A 326 -18.34 3.76 -25.05
CA ARG A 326 -18.74 2.49 -24.39
C ARG A 326 -17.77 1.98 -23.34
N ALA A 327 -16.60 2.59 -23.16
CA ALA A 327 -15.64 2.16 -22.16
C ALA A 327 -14.70 3.29 -21.74
N CYS A 328 -14.01 3.04 -20.62
CA CYS A 328 -12.84 3.79 -20.20
C CYS A 328 -11.88 2.86 -19.45
N ILE A 329 -10.59 3.19 -19.39
CA ILE A 329 -9.56 2.58 -18.56
C ILE A 329 -9.03 3.67 -17.61
N ALA A 330 -9.64 3.77 -16.43
CA ALA A 330 -9.33 4.78 -15.42
C ALA A 330 -8.48 4.21 -14.28
N TRP A 331 -7.72 5.09 -13.62
CA TRP A 331 -7.00 4.76 -12.38
C TRP A 331 -7.96 4.78 -11.17
N ASN A 332 -7.86 3.76 -10.32
CA ASN A 332 -8.70 3.61 -9.12
C ASN A 332 -8.57 4.75 -8.09
N GLY A 333 -7.47 5.51 -8.13
CA GLY A 333 -7.08 6.46 -7.06
C GLY A 333 -8.20 7.38 -6.61
N ARG A 334 -8.69 8.27 -7.49
CA ARG A 334 -9.78 9.20 -7.15
C ARG A 334 -11.17 8.56 -7.11
N LEU A 335 -11.31 7.33 -7.60
CA LEU A 335 -12.62 6.71 -7.81
C LEU A 335 -13.06 5.81 -6.65
N ASN A 336 -12.18 4.89 -6.23
CA ASN A 336 -12.56 3.82 -5.31
C ASN A 336 -11.39 3.26 -4.47
N HIS A 337 -10.36 4.08 -4.26
CA HIS A 337 -9.27 3.77 -3.34
C HIS A 337 -9.59 4.30 -1.94
N SER A 338 -9.53 3.44 -0.93
CA SER A 338 -9.89 3.79 0.46
C SER A 338 -8.67 3.96 1.36
N LEU A 339 -8.79 4.73 2.45
CA LEU A 339 -7.75 4.83 3.48
C LEU A 339 -7.41 3.46 4.11
N ILE A 340 -8.38 2.54 4.14
CA ILE A 340 -8.15 1.16 4.56
C ILE A 340 -7.19 0.45 3.60
N ASP A 341 -7.30 0.69 2.28
CA ASP A 341 -6.33 0.14 1.32
C ASP A 341 -4.91 0.65 1.61
N ASP A 342 -4.74 1.94 1.88
CA ASP A 342 -3.43 2.51 2.21
C ASP A 342 -2.84 1.88 3.47
N ARG A 343 -3.65 1.76 4.52
CA ARG A 343 -3.21 1.21 5.80
C ARG A 343 -2.75 -0.23 5.68
N ILE A 344 -3.49 -1.04 4.92
CA ILE A 344 -3.20 -2.46 4.73
C ILE A 344 -1.97 -2.64 3.87
N ASN A 345 -1.88 -1.89 2.78
CA ASN A 345 -0.72 -1.90 1.90
C ASN A 345 0.57 -1.50 2.63
N ALA A 346 0.51 -0.50 3.51
CA ALA A 346 1.64 -0.09 4.33
C ALA A 346 2.09 -1.18 5.32
N PHE A 347 1.16 -2.06 5.73
CA PHE A 347 1.44 -3.14 6.67
C PHE A 347 1.90 -4.44 6.01
N THR A 348 1.18 -4.93 5.01
CA THR A 348 1.43 -6.27 4.43
C THR A 348 2.67 -6.31 3.54
N ARG A 349 2.97 -5.21 2.82
CA ARG A 349 4.03 -5.20 1.82
C ARG A 349 5.45 -5.32 2.40
N PRO A 350 5.86 -4.53 3.42
CA PRO A 350 7.20 -4.66 3.98
C PRO A 350 7.46 -6.02 4.62
N LEU A 351 6.39 -6.67 5.08
CA LEU A 351 6.43 -7.97 5.76
C LEU A 351 6.25 -9.17 4.81
N GLY A 352 5.94 -8.94 3.53
CA GLY A 352 5.71 -10.02 2.56
C GLY A 352 4.54 -10.94 2.93
N LEU A 353 3.54 -10.43 3.66
CA LEU A 353 2.40 -11.25 4.11
C LEU A 353 1.50 -11.64 2.94
N ASP A 354 1.06 -12.91 2.94
CA ASP A 354 0.02 -13.34 2.02
C ASP A 354 -1.26 -12.53 2.29
N SER A 355 -1.77 -11.91 1.24
CA SER A 355 -2.96 -11.07 1.25
C SER A 355 -3.91 -11.43 0.12
N ASN A 356 -3.83 -12.66 -0.41
CA ASN A 356 -4.67 -13.13 -1.52
C ASN A 356 -6.16 -13.08 -1.16
N ARG A 357 -6.55 -13.62 0.00
CA ARG A 357 -7.94 -13.55 0.50
C ARG A 357 -8.42 -12.12 0.71
N TRP A 358 -7.56 -11.25 1.25
CA TRP A 358 -7.86 -9.83 1.39
C TRP A 358 -8.06 -9.13 0.03
N SER A 359 -7.23 -9.51 -0.95
CA SER A 359 -7.29 -8.99 -2.31
C SER A 359 -8.62 -9.31 -2.98
N VAL A 360 -9.24 -10.47 -2.72
CA VAL A 360 -10.59 -10.78 -3.21
C VAL A 360 -11.60 -9.72 -2.78
N ALA A 361 -11.67 -9.42 -1.47
CA ALA A 361 -12.56 -8.40 -0.94
C ALA A 361 -12.24 -7.00 -1.50
N SER A 362 -10.96 -6.64 -1.61
CA SER A 362 -10.52 -5.35 -2.17
C SER A 362 -10.85 -5.20 -3.66
N ILE A 363 -10.65 -6.25 -4.46
CA ILE A 363 -10.90 -6.23 -5.91
C ILE A 363 -12.40 -6.17 -6.18
N LEU A 364 -13.20 -7.04 -5.56
CA LEU A 364 -14.64 -7.11 -5.82
C LEU A 364 -15.36 -5.85 -5.34
N SER A 365 -14.99 -5.27 -4.19
CA SER A 365 -15.59 -4.00 -3.73
C SER A 365 -15.35 -2.84 -4.71
N LYS A 366 -14.17 -2.77 -5.34
CA LYS A 366 -13.86 -1.76 -6.38
C LYS A 366 -14.61 -1.99 -7.68
N LYS A 367 -14.83 -3.26 -8.05
CA LYS A 367 -15.63 -3.62 -9.23
C LYS A 367 -17.10 -3.29 -9.00
N TRP A 368 -17.61 -3.60 -7.81
CA TRP A 368 -18.95 -3.26 -7.39
C TRP A 368 -19.17 -1.74 -7.38
N SER A 369 -18.24 -0.95 -6.82
CA SER A 369 -18.37 0.51 -6.77
C SER A 369 -18.27 1.19 -8.14
N ALA A 370 -17.55 0.59 -9.10
CA ALA A 370 -17.57 1.03 -10.49
C ALA A 370 -18.93 0.76 -11.20
N GLY A 371 -19.85 0.04 -10.54
CA GLY A 371 -21.17 -0.29 -11.08
C GLY A 371 -21.22 -1.58 -11.89
N SER A 372 -20.11 -2.32 -11.98
CA SER A 372 -20.03 -3.56 -12.76
C SER A 372 -21.05 -4.59 -12.27
N THR A 373 -21.57 -5.39 -13.20
CA THR A 373 -22.53 -6.48 -12.95
C THR A 373 -21.92 -7.83 -13.27
N HIS A 374 -21.08 -7.89 -14.30
CA HIS A 374 -20.39 -9.09 -14.76
C HIS A 374 -18.88 -8.82 -14.75
N VAL A 375 -18.08 -9.68 -14.13
CA VAL A 375 -16.64 -9.47 -14.02
C VAL A 375 -15.86 -10.75 -14.28
N ILE A 376 -14.89 -10.67 -15.19
CA ILE A 376 -13.99 -11.79 -15.46
C ILE A 376 -12.68 -11.58 -14.71
N ILE A 377 -12.19 -12.60 -14.02
CA ILE A 377 -10.97 -12.54 -13.20
C ILE A 377 -9.91 -13.43 -13.82
N ASP A 378 -8.79 -12.84 -14.23
CA ASP A 378 -7.58 -13.55 -14.67
C ASP A 378 -6.75 -13.94 -13.45
N LEU A 379 -6.48 -15.23 -13.29
CA LEU A 379 -5.71 -15.85 -12.21
C LEU A 379 -4.48 -16.57 -12.78
N PRO A 380 -3.41 -15.83 -13.11
CA PRO A 380 -2.17 -16.44 -13.55
C PRO A 380 -1.49 -17.22 -12.43
N TYR A 381 -1.11 -18.47 -12.68
CA TYR A 381 -0.25 -19.26 -11.81
C TYR A 381 1.09 -19.54 -12.47
N GLY A 382 2.14 -19.75 -11.68
CA GLY A 382 3.46 -20.10 -12.18
C GLY A 382 4.55 -19.77 -11.17
N PRO A 383 5.81 -20.14 -11.46
CA PRO A 383 6.93 -20.02 -10.52
C PRO A 383 7.16 -18.60 -10.01
N HIS A 384 6.81 -17.60 -10.83
CA HIS A 384 7.02 -16.18 -10.57
C HIS A 384 5.71 -15.37 -10.59
N ALA A 385 4.57 -16.03 -10.76
CA ALA A 385 3.27 -15.38 -10.63
C ALA A 385 2.92 -15.18 -9.14
N LYS A 386 1.83 -14.45 -8.87
CA LYS A 386 1.34 -14.30 -7.49
C LYS A 386 0.83 -15.60 -6.89
N LEU A 387 0.34 -16.49 -7.74
CA LEU A 387 -0.21 -17.79 -7.38
C LEU A 387 0.81 -18.84 -7.82
N LYS A 388 1.18 -19.75 -6.93
CA LYS A 388 2.29 -20.68 -7.16
C LYS A 388 1.92 -21.76 -8.15
N ASP A 389 0.74 -22.34 -7.96
CA ASP A 389 0.28 -23.47 -8.73
C ASP A 389 -1.21 -23.35 -9.10
N GLU A 390 -1.64 -24.25 -9.95
CA GLU A 390 -2.99 -24.28 -10.49
C GLU A 390 -4.05 -24.55 -9.40
N LEU A 391 -3.72 -25.33 -8.36
CA LEU A 391 -4.63 -25.66 -7.27
C LEU A 391 -4.92 -24.42 -6.41
N GLU A 392 -3.88 -23.66 -6.07
CA GLU A 392 -4.01 -22.37 -5.38
C GLU A 392 -4.87 -21.41 -6.20
N ALA A 393 -4.63 -21.32 -7.51
CA ALA A 393 -5.41 -20.45 -8.39
C ALA A 393 -6.88 -20.87 -8.49
N ARG A 394 -7.17 -22.17 -8.59
CA ARG A 394 -8.56 -22.69 -8.59
C ARG A 394 -9.26 -22.42 -7.26
N THR A 395 -8.56 -22.61 -6.14
CA THR A 395 -9.10 -22.35 -4.79
C THR A 395 -9.46 -20.87 -4.63
N LEU A 396 -8.57 -19.97 -5.06
CA LEU A 396 -8.84 -18.53 -5.03
C LEU A 396 -9.96 -18.14 -5.99
N GLY A 397 -10.05 -18.79 -7.16
CA GLY A 397 -11.14 -18.61 -8.12
C GLY A 397 -12.52 -18.93 -7.54
N ASN A 398 -12.64 -20.07 -6.85
CA ASN A 398 -13.87 -20.45 -6.15
C ASN A 398 -14.25 -19.41 -5.08
N LEU A 399 -13.27 -18.86 -4.36
CA LEU A 399 -13.49 -17.80 -3.39
C LEU A 399 -13.99 -16.50 -4.06
N PHE A 400 -13.41 -16.11 -5.20
CA PHE A 400 -13.91 -14.97 -5.98
C PHE A 400 -15.37 -15.14 -6.36
N GLU A 401 -15.75 -16.30 -6.88
CA GLU A 401 -17.12 -16.60 -7.31
C GLU A 401 -18.10 -16.64 -6.12
N TYR A 402 -17.71 -17.26 -5.01
CA TYR A 402 -18.50 -17.27 -3.77
C TYR A 402 -18.78 -15.86 -3.24
N VAL A 403 -17.74 -15.04 -3.11
CA VAL A 403 -17.88 -13.66 -2.58
C VAL A 403 -18.69 -12.80 -3.55
N ALA A 404 -18.47 -12.95 -4.86
CA ALA A 404 -19.20 -12.22 -5.88
C ALA A 404 -20.70 -12.51 -5.85
N ALA A 405 -21.09 -13.78 -5.71
CA ALA A 405 -22.48 -14.16 -5.56
C ALA A 405 -23.12 -13.48 -4.34
N GLY A 406 -22.40 -13.41 -3.22
CA GLY A 406 -22.85 -12.70 -2.01
C GLY A 406 -22.92 -11.17 -2.14
N LEU A 407 -22.30 -10.58 -3.18
CA LEU A 407 -22.38 -9.16 -3.54
C LEU A 407 -23.38 -8.88 -4.67
N GLY A 408 -24.01 -9.91 -5.24
CA GLY A 408 -24.88 -9.79 -6.41
C GLY A 408 -24.13 -9.52 -7.72
N LEU A 409 -22.87 -9.97 -7.83
CA LEU A 409 -22.06 -9.88 -9.05
C LEU A 409 -21.98 -11.25 -9.74
N HIS A 410 -22.11 -11.26 -11.07
CA HIS A 410 -21.80 -12.44 -11.88
C HIS A 410 -20.30 -12.47 -12.17
N VAL A 411 -19.55 -13.36 -11.51
CA VAL A 411 -18.10 -13.49 -11.70
C VAL A 411 -17.74 -14.80 -12.37
N LYS A 412 -16.76 -14.76 -13.27
CA LYS A 412 -16.08 -15.95 -13.79
C LYS A 412 -14.58 -15.84 -13.54
N ALA A 413 -14.02 -16.78 -12.79
CA ALA A 413 -12.59 -16.87 -12.58
C ALA A 413 -11.92 -17.75 -13.65
N MET A 414 -10.90 -17.23 -14.31
CA MET A 414 -10.11 -17.91 -15.34
C MET A 414 -8.70 -18.16 -14.83
N VAL A 415 -8.39 -19.43 -14.59
CA VAL A 415 -7.03 -19.88 -14.28
C VAL A 415 -6.21 -19.93 -15.57
N THR A 416 -5.05 -19.29 -15.59
CA THR A 416 -4.19 -19.20 -16.78
C THR A 416 -2.73 -19.47 -16.45
N ASP A 417 -1.98 -19.99 -17.41
CA ASP A 417 -0.53 -20.11 -17.28
C ASP A 417 0.12 -18.72 -17.24
N GLY A 418 1.02 -18.53 -16.28
CA GLY A 418 1.84 -17.34 -16.05
C GLY A 418 3.32 -17.68 -15.91
N SER A 419 3.76 -18.81 -16.45
CA SER A 419 5.14 -19.29 -16.42
C SER A 419 6.13 -18.39 -17.18
N SER A 420 5.65 -17.64 -18.17
CA SER A 420 6.45 -16.75 -19.01
C SER A 420 5.82 -15.35 -19.13
N PRO A 421 6.61 -14.31 -19.47
CA PRO A 421 6.07 -13.03 -19.91
C PRO A 421 5.06 -13.19 -21.05
N ILE A 422 4.11 -12.26 -21.14
CA ILE A 422 3.17 -12.19 -22.27
C ILE A 422 3.52 -10.99 -23.13
N GLY A 423 3.67 -11.19 -24.43
CA GLY A 423 4.16 -10.15 -25.33
C GLY A 423 5.69 -10.02 -25.32
N ARG A 424 6.20 -8.97 -25.96
CA ARG A 424 7.64 -8.67 -26.07
C ARG A 424 8.06 -7.48 -25.22
N GLY A 425 7.18 -6.49 -25.07
CA GLY A 425 7.41 -5.29 -24.29
C GLY A 425 7.10 -5.48 -22.81
N ILE A 426 8.03 -5.08 -21.94
CA ILE A 426 7.84 -5.00 -20.48
C ILE A 426 8.13 -3.56 -20.05
N GLY A 427 7.10 -2.84 -19.63
CA GLY A 427 7.17 -1.40 -19.32
C GLY A 427 6.08 -0.62 -20.07
N PRO A 428 5.65 0.56 -19.59
CA PRO A 428 4.39 1.18 -20.03
C PRO A 428 4.31 1.43 -21.55
N ALA A 429 5.28 2.13 -22.14
CA ALA A 429 5.26 2.45 -23.57
C ALA A 429 5.47 1.22 -24.47
N LEU A 430 6.36 0.30 -24.06
CA LEU A 430 6.64 -0.93 -24.79
C LEU A 430 5.44 -1.88 -24.80
N GLU A 431 4.73 -2.01 -23.67
CA GLU A 431 3.52 -2.81 -23.60
C GLU A 431 2.38 -2.20 -24.46
N VAL A 432 2.28 -0.85 -24.54
CA VAL A 432 1.31 -0.20 -25.44
C VAL A 432 1.68 -0.36 -26.91
N ARG A 433 2.98 -0.40 -27.26
CA ARG A 433 3.42 -0.74 -28.62
C ARG A 433 2.88 -2.11 -29.02
N ASP A 434 3.05 -3.13 -28.19
CA ASP A 434 2.57 -4.49 -28.47
C ASP A 434 1.04 -4.53 -28.58
N VAL A 435 0.33 -3.80 -27.72
CA VAL A 435 -1.13 -3.65 -27.80
C VAL A 435 -1.55 -3.04 -29.14
N LYS A 436 -0.87 -1.98 -29.59
CA LYS A 436 -1.16 -1.35 -30.89
C LYS A 436 -0.92 -2.30 -32.05
N GLN A 437 0.20 -3.03 -32.05
CA GLN A 437 0.48 -4.06 -33.05
C GLN A 437 -0.66 -5.11 -33.13
N VAL A 438 -1.17 -5.57 -31.99
CA VAL A 438 -2.31 -6.50 -31.98
C VAL A 438 -3.58 -5.86 -32.54
N LEU A 439 -3.90 -4.63 -32.14
CA LEU A 439 -5.09 -3.91 -32.62
C LEU A 439 -5.01 -3.56 -34.12
N ASP A 440 -3.80 -3.30 -34.63
CA ASP A 440 -3.52 -2.99 -36.04
C ASP A 440 -3.42 -4.25 -36.92
N ASN A 441 -3.50 -5.46 -36.33
CA ASN A 441 -3.23 -6.74 -36.99
C ASN A 441 -1.84 -6.78 -37.66
N ASP A 442 -0.85 -6.16 -37.02
CA ASP A 442 0.53 -6.17 -37.49
C ASP A 442 1.08 -7.62 -37.51
N PRO A 443 1.75 -8.06 -38.58
CA PRO A 443 2.36 -9.39 -38.65
C PRO A 443 3.39 -9.67 -37.52
N SER A 444 4.00 -8.63 -36.96
CA SER A 444 4.94 -8.71 -35.84
C SER A 444 4.25 -8.73 -34.46
N ALA A 445 2.92 -8.61 -34.40
CA ALA A 445 2.18 -8.58 -33.15
C ALA A 445 2.39 -9.86 -32.33
N PRO A 446 2.58 -9.77 -30.99
CA PRO A 446 2.74 -10.96 -30.17
C PRO A 446 1.48 -11.83 -30.15
N ALA A 447 1.62 -13.08 -30.64
CA ALA A 447 0.51 -14.01 -30.83
C ALA A 447 -0.11 -14.47 -29.50
N ASP A 448 0.71 -14.64 -28.46
CA ASP A 448 0.30 -14.99 -27.10
C ASP A 448 -0.56 -13.89 -26.45
N LEU A 449 -0.17 -12.62 -26.61
CA LEU A 449 -0.94 -11.47 -26.15
C LEU A 449 -2.30 -11.39 -26.86
N ARG A 450 -2.31 -11.56 -28.18
CA ARG A 450 -3.53 -11.62 -29.01
C ARG A 450 -4.45 -12.76 -28.57
N GLU A 451 -3.91 -13.97 -28.46
CA GLU A 451 -4.69 -15.17 -28.13
C GLU A 451 -5.32 -15.06 -26.74
N LYS A 452 -4.54 -14.64 -25.74
CA LYS A 452 -5.07 -14.43 -24.40
C LYS A 452 -6.14 -13.33 -24.40
N ALA A 453 -5.94 -12.22 -25.09
CA ALA A 453 -6.94 -11.15 -25.16
C ALA A 453 -8.26 -11.64 -25.80
N LEU A 454 -8.19 -12.36 -26.91
CA LEU A 454 -9.37 -12.90 -27.60
C LEU A 454 -10.10 -13.96 -26.76
N ARG A 455 -9.37 -14.80 -26.01
CA ARG A 455 -9.97 -15.77 -25.08
C ARG A 455 -10.80 -15.08 -23.99
N PHE A 456 -10.29 -14.01 -23.39
CA PHE A 456 -11.04 -13.25 -22.38
C PHE A 456 -12.20 -12.46 -22.99
N ALA A 457 -12.00 -11.84 -24.16
CA ALA A 457 -13.06 -11.15 -24.86
C ALA A 457 -14.21 -12.10 -25.22
N ALA A 458 -13.91 -13.31 -25.70
CA ALA A 458 -14.92 -14.31 -26.04
C ALA A 458 -15.86 -14.65 -24.88
N GLU A 459 -15.29 -14.82 -23.67
CA GLU A 459 -16.03 -15.09 -22.45
C GLU A 459 -16.90 -13.91 -22.03
N ILE A 460 -16.37 -12.69 -22.10
CA ILE A 460 -17.14 -11.46 -21.78
C ILE A 460 -18.29 -11.28 -22.77
N LEU A 461 -18.02 -11.42 -24.08
CA LEU A 461 -19.03 -11.25 -25.12
C LEU A 461 -20.14 -12.31 -25.01
N ALA A 462 -19.83 -13.52 -24.52
CA ALA A 462 -20.83 -14.57 -24.31
C ALA A 462 -21.92 -14.20 -23.29
N TRP A 463 -21.66 -13.24 -22.38
CA TRP A 463 -22.68 -12.73 -21.46
C TRP A 463 -23.74 -11.88 -22.14
N ALA A 464 -23.47 -11.33 -23.33
CA ALA A 464 -24.51 -10.67 -24.09
C ALA A 464 -25.56 -11.70 -24.55
N PRO A 465 -26.86 -11.48 -24.28
CA PRO A 465 -27.92 -12.43 -24.64
C PRO A 465 -27.94 -12.78 -26.13
N ALA A 466 -27.57 -11.83 -27.01
CA ALA A 466 -27.49 -12.04 -28.46
C ALA A 466 -26.33 -12.96 -28.89
N VAL A 467 -25.35 -13.19 -28.03
CA VAL A 467 -24.16 -14.03 -28.28
C VAL A 467 -24.33 -15.40 -27.63
N GLY A 468 -24.57 -15.43 -26.31
CA GLY A 468 -24.96 -16.62 -25.55
C GLY A 468 -23.95 -17.77 -25.43
N THR A 469 -22.89 -17.81 -26.24
CA THR A 469 -21.87 -18.87 -26.21
C THR A 469 -20.46 -18.31 -26.42
N VAL A 470 -19.47 -18.95 -25.78
CA VAL A 470 -18.05 -18.56 -25.90
C VAL A 470 -17.54 -18.74 -27.33
N SER A 471 -17.98 -19.78 -28.05
CA SER A 471 -17.59 -20.02 -29.44
C SER A 471 -18.04 -18.87 -30.35
N LYS A 472 -19.29 -18.43 -30.24
CA LYS A 472 -19.80 -17.26 -30.98
C LYS A 472 -19.12 -15.97 -30.53
N GLY A 473 -18.89 -15.81 -29.22
CA GLY A 473 -18.13 -14.68 -28.67
C GLY A 473 -16.71 -14.59 -29.25
N ARG A 474 -16.05 -15.74 -29.44
CA ARG A 474 -14.72 -15.82 -30.05
C ARG A 474 -14.72 -15.38 -31.51
N GLN A 475 -15.65 -15.89 -32.32
CA GLN A 475 -15.79 -15.50 -33.73
C GLN A 475 -16.03 -13.98 -33.88
N ILE A 476 -16.88 -13.42 -33.02
CA ILE A 476 -17.16 -11.98 -33.00
C ILE A 476 -15.92 -11.18 -32.59
N ALA A 477 -15.23 -11.58 -31.52
CA ALA A 477 -14.01 -10.91 -31.06
C ALA A 477 -12.92 -10.90 -32.14
N GLU A 478 -12.71 -12.03 -32.82
CA GLU A 478 -11.78 -12.15 -33.94
C GLU A 478 -12.16 -11.24 -35.10
N SER A 479 -13.45 -11.19 -35.46
CA SER A 479 -13.97 -10.31 -36.52
C SER A 479 -13.81 -8.83 -36.18
N LEU A 480 -14.08 -8.43 -34.93
CA LEU A 480 -13.91 -7.03 -34.48
C LEU A 480 -12.44 -6.61 -34.47
N LEU A 481 -11.54 -7.53 -34.15
CA LEU A 481 -10.10 -7.28 -34.20
C LEU A 481 -9.62 -7.20 -35.66
N SER A 482 -9.92 -8.20 -36.50
CA SER A 482 -9.44 -8.27 -37.89
C SER A 482 -10.01 -7.18 -38.80
N SER A 483 -11.22 -6.70 -38.53
CA SER A 483 -11.83 -5.58 -39.27
C SER A 483 -11.32 -4.19 -38.86
N GLY A 484 -10.47 -4.08 -37.84
CA GLY A 484 -10.00 -2.80 -37.31
C GLY A 484 -11.01 -2.05 -36.44
N ARG A 485 -12.21 -2.60 -36.21
CA ARG A 485 -13.22 -1.96 -35.35
C ARG A 485 -12.77 -1.82 -33.90
N ALA A 486 -12.04 -2.81 -33.38
CA ALA A 486 -11.41 -2.71 -32.06
C ALA A 486 -10.40 -1.55 -32.01
N ARG A 487 -9.60 -1.36 -33.06
CA ARG A 487 -8.64 -0.25 -33.16
C ARG A 487 -9.33 1.12 -33.16
N ILE A 488 -10.45 1.26 -33.85
CA ILE A 488 -11.26 2.48 -33.85
C ILE A 488 -11.85 2.74 -32.46
N ALA A 489 -12.38 1.72 -31.79
CA ALA A 489 -12.89 1.84 -30.44
C ALA A 489 -11.80 2.25 -29.43
N PHE A 490 -10.58 1.72 -29.57
CA PHE A 490 -9.44 2.12 -28.74
C PHE A 490 -9.14 3.62 -28.87
N GLU A 491 -9.13 4.17 -30.09
CA GLU A 491 -8.92 5.62 -30.27
C GLU A 491 -10.05 6.45 -29.70
N SER A 492 -11.31 6.03 -29.86
CA SER A 492 -12.46 6.70 -29.25
C SER A 492 -12.35 6.75 -27.71
N ILE A 493 -11.88 5.66 -27.09
CA ILE A 493 -11.60 5.62 -25.64
C ILE A 493 -10.47 6.59 -25.29
N VAL A 494 -9.38 6.61 -26.07
CA VAL A 494 -8.25 7.53 -25.86
C VAL A 494 -8.69 8.99 -25.96
N ASP A 495 -9.49 9.33 -26.95
CA ASP A 495 -9.98 10.69 -27.19
C ASP A 495 -10.95 11.15 -26.08
N SER A 496 -11.95 10.34 -25.75
CA SER A 496 -12.95 10.67 -24.72
C SER A 496 -12.34 10.83 -23.31
N GLN A 497 -11.28 10.07 -23.00
CA GLN A 497 -10.52 10.21 -21.76
C GLN A 497 -9.60 11.44 -21.70
N GLY A 498 -9.33 12.06 -22.84
CA GLY A 498 -8.33 13.11 -22.99
C GLY A 498 -6.99 12.54 -23.44
N ARG A 499 -6.80 12.53 -24.76
CA ARG A 499 -5.57 12.07 -25.43
C ARG A 499 -4.34 12.81 -24.91
N ARG A 500 -3.26 12.05 -24.73
CA ARG A 500 -1.93 12.60 -24.45
C ARG A 500 -1.26 13.04 -25.75
N VAL A 501 -0.81 14.30 -25.80
CA VAL A 501 -0.07 14.86 -26.94
C VAL A 501 1.20 15.58 -26.42
N PRO A 502 2.41 15.17 -26.85
CA PRO A 502 2.70 13.99 -27.67
C PRO A 502 2.48 12.68 -26.90
N PRO A 503 2.26 11.53 -27.59
CA PRO A 503 2.28 10.22 -26.93
C PRO A 503 3.66 9.95 -26.33
N VAL A 504 3.71 9.12 -25.28
CA VAL A 504 5.00 8.70 -24.72
C VAL A 504 5.71 7.79 -25.73
N SER A 505 6.95 8.14 -26.06
CA SER A 505 7.86 7.30 -26.85
C SER A 505 8.68 6.39 -25.95
N VAL A 506 9.20 5.30 -26.51
CA VAL A 506 10.23 4.48 -25.87
C VAL A 506 11.46 5.36 -25.58
N GLY A 507 12.15 5.09 -24.47
CA GLY A 507 13.33 5.83 -24.04
C GLY A 507 14.45 5.86 -25.09
N ASN A 508 15.21 6.95 -25.12
CA ASN A 508 16.22 7.20 -26.16
C ASN A 508 17.54 6.46 -25.92
N PHE A 509 17.86 6.12 -24.67
CA PHE A 509 19.04 5.33 -24.35
C PHE A 509 18.69 3.86 -24.42
N VAL A 510 19.53 3.09 -25.12
CA VAL A 510 19.35 1.65 -25.31
C VAL A 510 20.63 0.90 -25.01
N GLN A 511 20.50 -0.23 -24.31
CA GLN A 511 21.57 -1.22 -24.15
C GLN A 511 21.05 -2.59 -24.56
N THR A 512 21.80 -3.29 -25.40
CA THR A 512 21.46 -4.65 -25.85
C THR A 512 22.15 -5.68 -24.97
N VAL A 513 21.38 -6.63 -24.45
CA VAL A 513 21.91 -7.84 -23.82
C VAL A 513 21.96 -8.94 -24.88
N VAL A 514 23.13 -9.55 -25.04
CA VAL A 514 23.40 -10.53 -26.11
C VAL A 514 23.68 -11.93 -25.55
N ALA A 515 23.38 -12.95 -26.35
CA ALA A 515 23.65 -14.34 -26.04
C ALA A 515 25.16 -14.58 -25.93
N GLN A 516 25.58 -15.21 -24.82
CA GLN A 516 27.00 -15.54 -24.59
C GLN A 516 27.39 -16.88 -25.20
N GLN A 517 26.41 -17.72 -25.53
CA GLN A 517 26.59 -19.02 -26.15
C GLN A 517 25.41 -19.33 -27.07
N GLY A 518 25.62 -20.22 -28.04
CA GLY A 518 24.55 -20.69 -28.92
C GLY A 518 23.73 -21.81 -28.31
N GLY A 519 22.44 -21.87 -28.66
CA GLY A 519 21.51 -22.88 -28.16
C GLY A 519 20.04 -22.49 -28.31
N ILE A 520 19.14 -23.26 -27.71
CA ILE A 520 17.70 -22.97 -27.70
C ILE A 520 17.34 -22.23 -26.42
N VAL A 521 16.57 -21.15 -26.54
CA VAL A 521 15.97 -20.48 -25.38
C VAL A 521 14.96 -21.40 -24.71
N SER A 522 15.26 -21.93 -23.53
CA SER A 522 14.40 -22.87 -22.81
C SER A 522 13.41 -22.21 -21.85
N SER A 523 13.73 -21.04 -21.31
CA SER A 523 12.84 -20.28 -20.42
C SER A 523 13.20 -18.80 -20.35
N ILE A 524 12.24 -17.97 -19.97
CA ILE A 524 12.40 -16.54 -19.70
C ILE A 524 11.82 -16.23 -18.31
N ASP A 525 12.66 -15.81 -17.37
CA ASP A 525 12.22 -15.41 -16.03
C ASP A 525 11.59 -14.01 -16.06
N GLY A 526 10.25 -13.97 -16.04
CA GLY A 526 9.51 -12.72 -16.06
C GLY A 526 9.73 -11.83 -14.83
N TRP A 527 10.05 -12.39 -13.67
CA TRP A 527 10.35 -11.59 -12.48
C TRP A 527 11.68 -10.87 -12.63
N ALA A 528 12.70 -11.56 -13.12
CA ALA A 528 14.01 -10.98 -13.41
C ALA A 528 13.92 -9.88 -14.48
N ILE A 529 13.25 -10.16 -15.60
CA ILE A 529 13.02 -9.17 -16.67
C ILE A 529 12.27 -7.94 -16.16
N ALA A 530 11.22 -8.12 -15.34
CA ALA A 530 10.52 -7.00 -14.73
C ALA A 530 11.41 -6.22 -13.75
N GLY A 531 12.33 -6.90 -13.05
CA GLY A 531 13.34 -6.28 -12.19
C GLY A 531 14.30 -5.37 -12.98
N ILE A 532 14.76 -5.82 -14.13
CA ILE A 532 15.61 -5.04 -15.04
C ILE A 532 14.85 -3.81 -15.55
N ALA A 533 13.61 -3.98 -16.02
CA ALA A 533 12.76 -2.87 -16.46
C ALA A 533 12.54 -1.83 -15.35
N ARG A 534 12.31 -2.27 -14.10
CA ARG A 534 12.22 -1.35 -12.96
C ARG A 534 13.53 -0.61 -12.68
N LYS A 535 14.66 -1.32 -12.78
CA LYS A 535 15.99 -0.72 -12.59
C LYS A 535 16.30 0.33 -13.66
N ALA A 536 15.80 0.14 -14.88
CA ALA A 536 15.93 1.09 -15.98
C ALA A 536 15.05 2.35 -15.83
N GLY A 537 14.05 2.33 -14.93
CA GLY A 537 13.22 3.49 -14.60
C GLY A 537 11.71 3.23 -14.59
N ALA A 538 11.25 2.07 -15.07
CA ALA A 538 9.82 1.79 -15.16
C ALA A 538 9.19 1.53 -13.77
N PRO A 539 7.92 1.90 -13.52
CA PRO A 539 7.03 2.66 -14.39
C PRO A 539 7.15 4.19 -14.24
N THR A 540 8.04 4.71 -13.39
CA THR A 540 8.17 6.16 -13.16
C THR A 540 8.57 6.89 -14.43
N ASP A 541 9.54 6.33 -15.17
CA ASP A 541 9.75 6.64 -16.57
C ASP A 541 8.85 5.73 -17.42
N LEU A 542 7.83 6.33 -18.04
CA LEU A 542 6.87 5.61 -18.88
C LEU A 542 7.50 5.08 -20.17
N GLY A 543 8.63 5.65 -20.62
CA GLY A 543 9.38 5.21 -21.80
C GLY A 543 10.40 4.10 -21.50
N ALA A 544 10.70 3.85 -20.22
CA ALA A 544 11.64 2.82 -19.80
C ALA A 544 11.02 1.42 -19.82
N GLY A 545 11.88 0.42 -20.01
CA GLY A 545 11.47 -0.98 -19.96
C GLY A 545 12.44 -1.93 -20.65
N VAL A 546 11.97 -3.14 -20.90
CA VAL A 546 12.69 -4.20 -21.61
C VAL A 546 11.89 -4.65 -22.83
N ASP A 547 12.56 -4.82 -23.96
CA ASP A 547 11.99 -5.37 -25.19
C ASP A 547 12.65 -6.71 -25.53
N LEU A 548 11.88 -7.79 -25.47
CA LEU A 548 12.35 -9.14 -25.74
C LEU A 548 12.53 -9.35 -27.25
N LEU A 549 13.75 -9.72 -27.64
CA LEU A 549 14.11 -10.04 -29.02
C LEU A 549 14.03 -11.55 -29.29
N ALA A 550 14.34 -12.35 -28.26
CA ALA A 550 14.26 -13.80 -28.32
C ALA A 550 13.01 -14.33 -27.61
N THR A 551 12.48 -15.46 -28.10
CA THR A 551 11.32 -16.14 -27.54
C THR A 551 11.65 -17.57 -27.10
N VAL A 552 10.89 -18.13 -26.17
CA VAL A 552 11.07 -19.53 -25.74
C VAL A 552 10.89 -20.46 -26.95
N GLY A 553 11.84 -21.39 -27.12
CA GLY A 553 11.94 -22.30 -28.26
C GLY A 553 12.78 -21.79 -29.43
N GLN A 554 13.19 -20.52 -29.42
CA GLN A 554 14.02 -19.95 -30.48
C GLN A 554 15.49 -20.36 -30.32
N TYR A 555 16.14 -20.71 -31.43
CA TYR A 555 17.59 -20.89 -31.49
C TYR A 555 18.30 -19.52 -31.59
N VAL A 556 19.37 -19.34 -30.84
CA VAL A 556 20.23 -18.14 -30.85
C VAL A 556 21.70 -18.52 -31.00
N GLU A 557 22.48 -17.67 -31.66
CA GLU A 557 23.93 -17.77 -31.78
C GLU A 557 24.66 -16.83 -30.78
N PRO A 558 25.93 -17.08 -30.44
CA PRO A 558 26.71 -16.14 -29.63
C PRO A 558 26.76 -14.76 -30.31
N GLY A 559 26.36 -13.72 -29.57
CA GLY A 559 26.28 -12.34 -30.07
C GLY A 559 24.87 -11.91 -30.49
N ASP A 560 23.92 -12.84 -30.65
CA ASP A 560 22.53 -12.49 -30.95
C ASP A 560 21.89 -11.70 -29.81
N GLY A 561 21.07 -10.70 -30.16
CA GLY A 561 20.33 -9.92 -29.18
C GLY A 561 19.26 -10.77 -28.48
N LEU A 562 19.31 -10.79 -27.15
CA LEU A 562 18.30 -11.43 -26.32
C LEU A 562 17.18 -10.46 -25.97
N PHE A 563 17.54 -9.25 -25.54
CA PHE A 563 16.61 -8.17 -25.25
C PHE A 563 17.29 -6.80 -25.26
N HIS A 564 16.50 -5.75 -25.49
CA HIS A 564 16.91 -4.36 -25.30
C HIS A 564 16.42 -3.82 -23.97
N ILE A 565 17.24 -3.00 -23.33
CA ILE A 565 16.88 -2.21 -22.15
C ILE A 565 16.77 -0.75 -22.59
N TYR A 566 15.62 -0.13 -22.36
CA TYR A 566 15.34 1.27 -22.70
C TYR A 566 15.14 2.12 -21.45
N GLY A 567 15.52 3.40 -21.54
CA GLY A 567 15.23 4.40 -20.52
C GLY A 567 15.59 5.82 -20.95
N ALA A 568 15.11 6.81 -20.19
CA ALA A 568 15.43 8.22 -20.40
C ALA A 568 16.77 8.65 -19.77
N ASP A 569 17.36 7.82 -18.90
CA ASP A 569 18.63 8.10 -18.21
C ASP A 569 19.67 7.02 -18.52
N GLU A 570 20.80 7.42 -19.10
CA GLU A 570 21.88 6.50 -19.50
C GLU A 570 22.50 5.75 -18.30
N GLY A 571 22.58 6.41 -17.13
CA GLY A 571 23.11 5.82 -15.91
C GLY A 571 22.21 4.71 -15.36
N LEU A 572 20.89 4.91 -15.37
CA LEU A 572 19.91 3.88 -14.99
C LEU A 572 19.92 2.71 -15.97
N VAL A 573 19.96 2.97 -17.28
CA VAL A 573 20.04 1.92 -18.30
C VAL A 573 21.34 1.12 -18.16
N SER A 574 22.47 1.78 -17.93
CA SER A 574 23.76 1.13 -17.69
C SER A 574 23.75 0.28 -16.40
N ALA A 575 23.15 0.79 -15.33
CA ALA A 575 23.00 0.05 -14.08
C ALA A 575 22.07 -1.17 -14.24
N ALA A 576 21.01 -1.07 -15.04
CA ALA A 576 20.12 -2.17 -15.38
C ALA A 576 20.83 -3.23 -16.25
N ALA A 577 21.66 -2.80 -17.20
CA ALA A 577 22.48 -3.70 -18.01
C ALA A 577 23.57 -4.41 -17.17
N LEU A 578 24.12 -3.74 -16.16
CA LEU A 578 25.05 -4.38 -15.21
C LEU A 578 24.33 -5.41 -14.34
N LEU A 579 23.11 -5.09 -13.88
CA LEU A 579 22.26 -6.05 -13.17
C LEU A 579 22.09 -7.32 -14.02
N ALA A 580 21.64 -7.18 -15.27
CA ALA A 580 21.45 -8.30 -16.20
C ALA A 580 22.71 -9.19 -16.40
N ARG A 581 23.91 -8.58 -16.37
CA ARG A 581 25.17 -9.35 -16.51
C ARG A 581 25.63 -10.03 -15.23
N THR A 582 25.24 -9.49 -14.07
CA THR A 582 25.73 -9.93 -12.75
C THR A 582 24.82 -10.97 -12.11
N THR A 583 23.52 -10.94 -12.39
CA THR A 583 22.63 -12.09 -12.20
C THR A 583 23.01 -13.18 -13.21
N ARG A 584 24.07 -13.95 -12.94
CA ARG A 584 24.46 -15.16 -13.71
C ARG A 584 23.42 -16.30 -13.63
N THR A 585 22.16 -15.97 -13.37
CA THR A 585 21.03 -16.88 -13.24
C THR A 585 19.91 -16.43 -14.17
N HIS A 586 19.75 -17.16 -15.28
CA HIS A 586 18.46 -17.60 -15.81
C HIS A 586 17.42 -16.53 -16.23
N GLU A 587 17.80 -15.29 -16.55
CA GLU A 587 16.85 -14.31 -17.13
C GLU A 587 16.27 -14.83 -18.45
N ILE A 588 17.15 -15.31 -19.32
CA ILE A 588 16.84 -16.12 -20.49
C ILE A 588 17.80 -17.30 -20.49
N CYS A 589 17.27 -18.52 -20.32
CA CYS A 589 18.08 -19.73 -20.32
C CYS A 589 18.31 -20.20 -21.75
N VAL A 590 19.57 -20.36 -22.15
CA VAL A 590 19.95 -20.92 -23.47
C VAL A 590 20.61 -22.27 -23.25
N GLU A 591 19.91 -23.34 -23.61
CA GLU A 591 20.39 -24.71 -23.50
C GLU A 591 21.21 -25.10 -24.74
N ARG A 592 22.42 -25.60 -24.52
CA ARG A 592 23.25 -26.11 -25.61
C ARG A 592 22.57 -27.33 -26.20
N MET A 593 22.45 -27.38 -27.53
CA MET A 593 22.17 -28.64 -28.19
C MET A 593 23.37 -29.57 -27.94
N ASN A 594 23.14 -30.67 -27.23
CA ASN A 594 24.06 -31.81 -27.31
C ASN A 594 24.06 -32.25 -28.79
N SER A 595 25.24 -32.28 -29.39
CA SER A 595 25.44 -32.70 -30.77
C SER A 595 24.96 -34.14 -30.97
N ALA A 596 23.72 -34.31 -31.42
CA ALA A 596 23.32 -35.46 -32.21
C ALA A 596 23.19 -34.96 -33.66
N PRO A 597 23.91 -35.55 -34.62
CA PRO A 597 23.82 -35.10 -36.01
C PRO A 597 22.40 -35.40 -36.51
N PHE A 598 21.73 -34.38 -37.05
CA PHE A 598 20.56 -34.60 -37.90
C PHE A 598 20.97 -35.60 -39.01
N PRO A 599 20.18 -36.67 -39.25
CA PRO A 599 20.38 -37.44 -40.46
C PRO A 599 20.09 -36.52 -41.64
N SER A 600 21.07 -36.34 -42.51
CA SER A 600 20.93 -35.63 -43.77
C SER A 600 19.93 -36.33 -44.68
N ALA A 601 18.81 -35.68 -44.98
CA ALA A 601 18.19 -35.47 -46.30
C ALA A 601 16.77 -34.92 -46.14
#